data_AF-A7YAN8-F1
#
_entry.id   AF-A7YAN8-F1
#
_cell.length_a   1.000
_cell.length_b   1.000
_cell.length_c   1.000
_cell.angle_alpha   90.00
_cell.angle_beta   90.00
_cell.angle_gamma   90.00
#
_symmetry.space_group_name_H-M   'P 1'
#
loop_
_entity.id
_entity.type
_entity.pdbx_description
1 polymer ?
#
loop_
_entity_poly.entity_id
_entity_poly.type
_entity_poly.pdbx_seq_one_letter_code
_entity_poly.pdbx_strand_id
1 'polypeptide(L)'
;MNKLRKVKIWCEPAAERNSSISLISAAIQKFTQAGMDTTGAHSLSLRSRKFPNRLLCCLEKSYGYLSSLKLQGELSRFPQFITSLCGLTELCLSSTNLNKEDLSNVCTLHHLLYLKLVESDLQGFIIKNGDFPRMRRLCLVVQNPNLPTVEKGALPHLLSLQLLCKDLVGLSEIKIEYHDYLEEVALDSMVNIETIEIWENEAKKHPNRPKVLFRKRVDPTDAQSTAKYAATERPVPETG
;
A
#
# COMPACT_ATOMS: atom_id res chain seq x y z
N MET A 1 23.60 -11.70 9.94
CA MET A 1 23.10 -10.96 8.74
C MET A 1 23.19 -9.44 8.95
N ASN A 2 24.20 -8.95 9.68
CA ASN A 2 24.10 -7.65 10.37
C ASN A 2 24.33 -6.45 9.44
N LYS A 3 24.79 -6.71 8.20
CA LYS A 3 24.98 -5.70 7.15
C LYS A 3 23.83 -5.69 6.13
N LEU A 4 22.97 -6.69 6.11
CA LEU A 4 21.83 -6.71 5.19
C LEU A 4 20.80 -5.69 5.66
N ARG A 5 20.41 -4.77 4.78
CA ARG A 5 19.37 -3.75 5.02
C ARG A 5 18.09 -4.02 4.23
N LYS A 6 18.19 -4.82 3.17
CA LYS A 6 17.07 -5.10 2.27
C LYS A 6 17.10 -6.55 1.86
N VAL A 7 16.02 -7.26 2.12
CA VAL A 7 15.83 -8.66 1.76
C VAL A 7 14.59 -8.78 0.90
N LYS A 8 14.71 -9.49 -0.23
CA LYS A 8 13.59 -9.85 -1.09
C LYS A 8 13.56 -11.37 -1.20
N ILE A 9 12.41 -11.96 -0.91
CA ILE A 9 12.21 -13.41 -0.97
C ILE A 9 11.06 -13.67 -1.91
N TRP A 10 11.30 -14.56 -2.87
CA TRP A 10 10.29 -15.07 -3.78
C TRP A 10 10.02 -16.53 -3.45
N CYS A 11 8.81 -16.82 -3.03
CA CYS A 11 8.33 -18.17 -2.74
C CYS A 11 7.63 -18.68 -4.00
N GLU A 12 8.26 -19.61 -4.71
CA GLU A 12 7.62 -20.34 -5.80
C GLU A 12 6.81 -21.52 -5.25
N PRO A 13 5.70 -21.89 -5.91
CA PRO A 13 4.93 -23.08 -5.59
C PRO A 13 5.72 -24.33 -6.01
N ALA A 14 6.77 -24.67 -5.28
CA ALA A 14 7.34 -26.02 -5.30
C ALA A 14 6.71 -26.83 -4.17
N ALA A 15 6.47 -28.13 -4.42
CA ALA A 15 5.88 -29.07 -3.46
C ALA A 15 6.35 -28.75 -2.03
N GLU A 16 5.40 -28.36 -1.18
CA GLU A 16 5.63 -27.75 0.14
C GLU A 16 6.47 -28.68 1.04
N ARG A 17 7.80 -28.60 0.93
CA ARG A 17 8.68 -29.32 1.84
C ARG A 17 8.75 -28.56 3.14
N ASN A 18 8.27 -29.21 4.20
CA ASN A 18 8.25 -28.68 5.57
C ASN A 18 9.59 -28.07 6.03
N SER A 19 10.72 -28.62 5.55
CA SER A 19 12.06 -28.13 5.85
C SER A 19 12.38 -26.78 5.21
N SER A 20 11.81 -26.46 4.05
CA SER A 20 12.06 -25.17 3.38
C SER A 20 11.37 -24.01 4.10
N ILE A 21 10.13 -24.21 4.57
CA ILE A 21 9.37 -23.18 5.27
C ILE A 21 10.03 -22.81 6.60
N SER A 22 10.54 -23.80 7.35
CA SER A 22 11.23 -23.53 8.63
C SER A 22 12.55 -22.79 8.44
N LEU A 23 13.29 -23.07 7.37
CA LEU A 23 14.52 -22.34 7.05
C LEU A 23 14.23 -20.89 6.65
N ILE A 24 13.21 -20.66 5.81
CA ILE A 24 12.81 -19.32 5.38
C ILE A 24 12.31 -18.50 6.58
N SER A 25 11.43 -19.07 7.41
CA SER A 25 10.93 -18.36 8.59
C SER A 25 12.05 -18.02 9.56
N ALA A 26 12.97 -18.95 9.84
CA ALA A 26 14.14 -18.69 10.69
C ALA A 26 15.06 -17.60 10.10
N ALA A 27 15.24 -17.56 8.78
CA ALA A 27 16.02 -16.52 8.12
C ALA A 27 15.35 -15.13 8.23
N ILE A 28 14.03 -15.06 8.02
CA ILE A 28 13.27 -13.82 8.19
C ILE A 28 13.36 -13.34 9.64
N GLN A 29 13.16 -14.22 10.62
CA GLN A 29 13.27 -13.90 12.04
C GLN A 29 14.65 -13.34 12.41
N LYS A 30 15.72 -14.00 11.95
CA LYS A 30 17.09 -13.50 12.18
C LYS A 30 17.32 -12.14 11.53
N PHE A 31 16.71 -11.89 10.37
CA PHE A 31 16.81 -10.60 9.69
C PHE A 31 16.08 -9.50 10.45
N THR A 32 14.84 -9.73 10.88
CA THR A 32 14.06 -8.73 11.64
C THR A 32 14.65 -8.47 13.03
N GLN A 33 15.18 -9.48 13.70
CA GLN A 33 15.86 -9.32 14.99
C GLN A 33 17.15 -8.51 14.87
N ALA A 34 17.97 -8.77 13.84
CA ALA A 34 19.18 -7.97 13.58
C ALA A 34 18.87 -6.49 13.31
N GLY A 35 17.63 -6.16 12.96
CA GLY A 35 17.17 -4.77 12.86
C GLY A 35 17.15 -4.04 14.20
N MET A 36 16.84 -4.75 15.29
CA MET A 36 16.71 -4.16 16.63
C MET A 36 18.03 -3.56 17.13
N ASP A 37 19.16 -4.19 16.77
CA ASP A 37 20.50 -3.79 17.23
C ASP A 37 21.13 -2.68 16.38
N THR A 38 20.42 -2.19 15.35
CA THR A 38 21.00 -1.28 14.37
C THR A 38 20.10 -0.07 14.13
N THR A 39 20.68 1.12 14.08
CA THR A 39 19.97 2.39 13.80
C THR A 39 19.54 2.56 12.33
N GLY A 40 19.48 1.48 11.55
CA GLY A 40 19.27 1.54 10.10
C GLY A 40 17.90 1.03 9.66
N ALA A 41 17.42 1.55 8.53
CA ALA A 41 16.20 1.09 7.87
C ALA A 41 16.36 -0.35 7.35
N HIS A 42 15.53 -1.26 7.86
CA HIS A 42 15.44 -2.65 7.38
C HIS A 42 14.17 -2.84 6.55
N SER A 43 14.33 -3.36 5.34
CA SER A 43 13.24 -3.55 4.40
C SER A 43 13.10 -5.01 3.99
N LEU A 44 11.90 -5.56 4.13
CA LEU A 44 11.55 -6.91 3.72
C LEU A 44 10.52 -6.86 2.59
N SER A 45 10.74 -7.64 1.54
CA SER A 45 9.72 -7.91 0.52
C SER A 45 9.53 -9.41 0.38
N LEU A 46 8.30 -9.87 0.58
CA LEU A 46 7.92 -11.26 0.38
C LEU A 46 6.93 -11.34 -0.78
N ARG A 47 7.19 -12.23 -1.72
CA ARG A 47 6.26 -12.55 -2.80
C ARG A 47 5.94 -14.04 -2.80
N SER A 48 4.67 -14.36 -2.89
CA SER A 48 4.15 -15.70 -3.16
C SER A 48 2.93 -15.58 -4.06
N ARG A 49 2.49 -16.66 -4.72
CA ARG A 49 1.13 -16.69 -5.29
C ARG A 49 0.08 -16.67 -4.16
N LYS A 50 0.31 -17.54 -3.17
CA LYS A 50 -0.48 -17.67 -1.94
C LYS A 50 0.46 -17.93 -0.79
N PHE A 51 0.34 -17.19 0.31
CA PHE A 51 1.21 -17.40 1.46
C PHE A 51 0.80 -18.67 2.21
N PRO A 52 1.74 -19.61 2.47
CA PRO A 52 1.45 -20.76 3.31
C PRO A 52 1.10 -20.29 4.73
N ASN A 53 -0.04 -20.74 5.27
CA ASN A 53 -0.44 -20.40 6.64
C ASN A 53 0.67 -20.72 7.66
N ARG A 54 1.39 -21.83 7.45
CA ARG A 54 2.51 -22.22 8.31
C ARG A 54 3.63 -21.18 8.34
N LEU A 55 3.95 -20.57 7.20
CA LEU A 55 4.96 -19.50 7.14
C LEU A 55 4.51 -18.31 7.99
N LEU A 56 3.26 -17.86 7.81
CA LEU A 56 2.69 -16.75 8.58
C LEU A 56 2.67 -17.04 10.08
N CYS A 57 2.22 -18.23 10.50
CA CYS A 57 2.22 -18.64 11.91
C CYS A 57 3.64 -18.73 12.51
N CYS A 58 4.65 -19.10 11.72
CA CYS A 58 6.04 -19.05 12.19
C CYS A 58 6.50 -17.59 12.43
N LEU A 59 6.05 -16.65 11.62
CA LEU A 59 6.39 -15.23 11.77
C LEU A 59 5.62 -14.57 12.92
N GLU A 60 4.40 -15.02 13.23
CA GLU A 60 3.61 -14.52 14.38
C GLU A 60 4.33 -14.67 15.72
N LYS A 61 5.21 -15.67 15.84
CA LYS A 61 6.02 -15.90 17.05
C LYS A 61 7.25 -14.98 17.14
N SER A 62 7.42 -14.08 16.18
CA SER A 62 8.62 -13.25 16.08
C SER A 62 8.35 -11.80 16.41
N TYR A 63 9.31 -11.20 17.11
CA TYR A 63 9.45 -9.77 17.29
C TYR A 63 10.68 -9.32 16.50
N GLY A 64 10.65 -8.09 16.01
CA GLY A 64 11.80 -7.53 15.30
C GLY A 64 11.50 -6.16 14.74
N TYR A 65 12.53 -5.57 14.14
CA TYR A 65 12.49 -4.23 13.58
C TYR A 65 12.47 -4.31 12.05
N LEU A 66 11.48 -3.67 11.44
CA LEU A 66 11.43 -3.40 10.00
C LEU A 66 10.89 -2.00 9.81
N SER A 67 11.55 -1.18 9.00
CA SER A 67 11.00 0.13 8.60
C SER A 67 10.04 0.01 7.42
N SER A 68 10.21 -1.04 6.58
CA SER A 68 9.43 -1.20 5.35
C SER A 68 9.10 -2.68 5.10
N LEU A 69 7.83 -2.99 4.91
CA LEU A 69 7.34 -4.33 4.57
C LEU A 69 6.54 -4.30 3.27
N LYS A 70 6.84 -5.23 2.36
CA LYS A 70 6.03 -5.49 1.16
C LYS A 70 5.59 -6.93 1.12
N LEU A 71 4.29 -7.15 1.00
CA LEU A 71 3.70 -8.47 0.80
C LEU A 71 2.96 -8.48 -0.54
N GLN A 72 3.29 -9.45 -1.38
CA GLN A 72 2.59 -9.69 -2.64
C GLN A 72 2.13 -11.15 -2.70
N GLY A 73 0.82 -11.37 -2.86
CA GLY A 73 0.21 -12.70 -2.92
C GLY A 73 -0.95 -12.88 -1.95
N GLU A 74 -1.79 -13.88 -2.22
CA GLU A 74 -3.01 -14.17 -1.46
C GLU A 74 -2.68 -14.47 0.02
N LEU A 75 -3.40 -13.81 0.91
CA LEU A 75 -3.35 -13.99 2.36
C LEU A 75 -4.71 -14.50 2.83
N SER A 76 -4.72 -15.44 3.78
CA SER A 76 -5.96 -15.97 4.37
C SER A 76 -6.61 -15.02 5.38
N ARG A 77 -5.81 -14.12 5.97
CA ARG A 77 -6.19 -13.09 6.94
C ARG A 77 -5.08 -12.05 7.03
N PHE A 78 -5.33 -10.93 7.69
CA PHE A 78 -4.26 -9.97 7.99
C PHE A 78 -3.22 -10.60 8.94
N PRO A 79 -1.92 -10.69 8.56
CA PRO A 79 -0.92 -11.37 9.38
C PRO A 79 -0.58 -10.57 10.64
N GLN A 80 -0.82 -11.18 11.81
CA GLN A 80 -0.64 -10.50 13.10
C GLN A 80 0.81 -10.15 13.40
N PHE A 81 1.80 -10.82 12.79
CA PHE A 81 3.19 -10.42 12.94
C PHE A 81 3.47 -9.00 12.43
N ILE A 82 2.64 -8.45 11.53
CA ILE A 82 2.82 -7.09 11.02
C ILE A 82 2.58 -6.07 12.13
N THR A 83 1.60 -6.31 13.01
CA THR A 83 1.31 -5.42 14.15
C THR A 83 2.36 -5.52 15.25
N SER A 84 3.14 -6.60 15.31
CA SER A 84 4.24 -6.78 16.26
C SER A 84 5.59 -6.20 15.78
N LEU A 85 5.70 -5.74 14.53
CA LEU A 85 6.94 -5.16 14.00
C LEU A 85 7.21 -3.78 14.59
N CYS A 86 8.37 -3.63 15.22
CA CYS A 86 8.85 -2.34 15.68
C CYS A 86 9.32 -1.49 14.48
N GLY A 87 9.00 -0.20 14.51
CA GLY A 87 9.53 0.79 13.57
C GLY A 87 8.92 0.78 12.18
N LEU A 88 7.85 0.02 11.94
CA LEU A 88 7.21 -0.07 10.62
C LEU A 88 6.58 1.28 10.24
N THR A 89 7.16 1.92 9.21
CA THR A 89 6.68 3.20 8.68
C THR A 89 6.16 3.08 7.25
N GLU A 90 6.53 2.02 6.52
CA GLU A 90 6.04 1.77 5.17
C GLU A 90 5.45 0.36 5.03
N LEU A 91 4.22 0.27 4.53
CA LEU A 91 3.56 -0.99 4.22
C LEU A 91 3.05 -0.99 2.78
N CYS A 92 3.37 -2.06 2.05
CA CYS A 92 2.80 -2.34 0.73
C CYS A 92 2.13 -3.71 0.73
N LEU A 93 0.83 -3.74 0.44
CA LEU A 93 0.06 -4.96 0.25
C LEU A 93 -0.37 -5.02 -1.22
N SER A 94 -0.17 -6.18 -1.85
CA SER A 94 -0.50 -6.38 -3.26
C SER A 94 -1.11 -7.74 -3.50
N SER A 95 -2.26 -7.78 -4.15
CA SER A 95 -2.97 -9.00 -4.52
C SER A 95 -3.19 -9.90 -3.31
N THR A 96 -3.55 -9.31 -2.17
CA THR A 96 -3.66 -10.02 -0.90
C THR A 96 -5.01 -10.66 -0.69
N ASN A 97 -6.05 -10.18 -1.38
CA ASN A 97 -7.42 -10.67 -1.24
C ASN A 97 -7.97 -10.60 0.21
N LEU A 98 -7.46 -9.65 0.99
CA LEU A 98 -7.97 -9.36 2.33
C LEU A 98 -9.36 -8.71 2.23
N ASN A 99 -10.30 -9.19 3.05
CA ASN A 99 -11.62 -8.55 3.16
C ASN A 99 -11.54 -7.25 3.98
N LYS A 100 -12.66 -6.54 4.09
CA LYS A 100 -12.77 -5.27 4.81
C LYS A 100 -12.44 -5.40 6.30
N GLU A 101 -12.81 -6.53 6.94
CA GLU A 101 -12.50 -6.80 8.34
C GLU A 101 -10.98 -6.98 8.53
N ASP A 102 -10.33 -7.72 7.63
CA ASP A 102 -8.89 -7.91 7.63
C ASP A 102 -8.14 -6.59 7.37
N LEU A 103 -8.58 -5.80 6.39
CA LEU A 103 -7.99 -4.50 6.08
C LEU A 103 -8.13 -3.50 7.23
N SER A 104 -9.19 -3.60 8.05
CA SER A 104 -9.33 -2.74 9.24
C SER A 104 -8.19 -2.91 10.25
N ASN A 105 -7.51 -4.06 10.27
CA ASN A 105 -6.33 -4.26 11.11
C ASN A 105 -5.14 -3.40 10.67
N VAL A 106 -5.08 -2.96 9.40
CA VAL A 106 -4.04 -2.04 8.92
C VAL A 106 -4.12 -0.70 9.65
N CYS A 107 -5.33 -0.25 10.02
CA CYS A 107 -5.56 1.01 10.74
C CYS A 107 -4.93 1.02 12.14
N THR A 108 -4.66 -0.14 12.74
CA THR A 108 -3.98 -0.26 14.04
C THR A 108 -2.50 0.15 13.99
N LEU A 109 -1.93 0.30 12.80
CA LEU A 109 -0.53 0.66 12.60
C LEU A 109 -0.32 2.18 12.68
N HIS A 110 -0.40 2.73 13.90
CA HIS A 110 -0.39 4.18 14.16
C HIS A 110 0.89 4.92 13.74
N HIS A 111 1.98 4.21 13.45
CA HIS A 111 3.26 4.79 13.04
C HIS A 111 3.51 4.77 11.53
N LEU A 112 2.58 4.24 10.74
CA LEU A 112 2.71 4.25 9.28
C LEU A 112 2.76 5.69 8.74
N LEU A 113 3.76 5.92 7.89
CA LEU A 113 3.95 7.13 7.11
C LEU A 113 3.52 6.91 5.66
N TYR A 114 3.60 5.68 5.16
CA TYR A 114 3.23 5.31 3.81
C TYR A 114 2.49 3.97 3.75
N LEU A 115 1.29 3.97 3.19
CA LEU A 115 0.54 2.78 2.83
C LEU A 115 0.34 2.71 1.31
N LYS A 116 0.66 1.56 0.73
CA LYS A 116 0.31 1.21 -0.65
C LYS A 116 -0.55 -0.05 -0.67
N LEU A 117 -1.74 0.06 -1.23
CA LEU A 117 -2.65 -1.07 -1.49
C LEU A 117 -2.74 -1.28 -3.01
N VAL A 118 -2.52 -2.50 -3.47
CA VAL A 118 -2.67 -2.91 -4.86
C VAL A 118 -3.65 -4.07 -4.91
N GLU A 119 -4.94 -3.76 -5.02
CA GLU A 119 -6.01 -4.76 -4.90
C GLU A 119 -6.97 -4.66 -6.10
N SER A 120 -7.82 -5.66 -6.30
CA SER A 120 -8.88 -5.56 -7.32
C SER A 120 -9.91 -4.50 -6.95
N ASP A 121 -10.22 -4.41 -5.66
CA ASP A 121 -11.35 -3.69 -5.10
C ASP A 121 -11.05 -3.34 -3.63
N LEU A 122 -11.52 -2.18 -3.15
CA LEU A 122 -11.41 -1.77 -1.74
C LEU A 122 -12.77 -1.36 -1.16
N GLN A 123 -13.87 -1.84 -1.74
CA GLN A 123 -15.22 -1.48 -1.31
C GLN A 123 -15.44 -1.90 0.15
N GLY A 124 -16.02 -0.98 0.93
CA GLY A 124 -16.36 -1.23 2.32
C GLY A 124 -15.17 -1.22 3.29
N PHE A 125 -13.94 -1.03 2.82
CA PHE A 125 -12.84 -0.64 3.71
C PHE A 125 -13.05 0.80 4.16
N ILE A 126 -13.14 1.02 5.48
CA ILE A 126 -13.42 2.33 6.08
C ILE A 126 -12.19 2.78 6.86
N ILE A 127 -11.69 3.96 6.52
CA ILE A 127 -10.66 4.67 7.29
C ILE A 127 -11.37 5.69 8.18
N LYS A 128 -11.42 5.40 9.47
CA LYS A 128 -12.24 6.12 10.45
C LYS A 128 -11.53 7.37 10.97
N ASN A 129 -12.30 8.23 11.61
CA ASN A 129 -11.73 9.35 12.36
C ASN A 129 -10.63 8.87 13.34
N GLY A 130 -9.46 9.52 13.29
CA GLY A 130 -8.29 9.19 14.11
C GLY A 130 -7.41 8.07 13.54
N ASP A 131 -7.84 7.36 12.50
CA ASP A 131 -7.01 6.35 11.85
C ASP A 131 -5.81 7.01 11.15
N PHE A 132 -4.69 6.28 11.15
CA PHE A 132 -3.46 6.66 10.47
C PHE A 132 -2.93 8.06 10.86
N PRO A 133 -2.70 8.32 12.16
CA PRO A 133 -2.39 9.65 12.67
C PRO A 133 -1.07 10.24 12.15
N ARG A 134 -0.15 9.44 11.61
CA ARG A 134 1.14 9.90 11.08
C ARG A 134 1.28 9.76 9.57
N MET A 135 0.25 9.26 8.89
CA MET A 135 0.33 8.95 7.46
C MET A 135 0.58 10.20 6.65
N ARG A 136 1.60 10.14 5.80
CA ARG A 136 1.97 11.22 4.88
C ARG A 136 1.62 10.87 3.44
N ARG A 137 1.58 9.58 3.10
CA ARG A 137 1.28 9.12 1.75
C ARG A 137 0.32 7.93 1.76
N LEU A 138 -0.73 8.03 0.97
CA LEU A 138 -1.64 6.92 0.66
C LEU A 138 -1.61 6.65 -0.84
N CYS A 139 -1.33 5.41 -1.22
CA CYS A 139 -1.32 4.97 -2.61
C CYS A 139 -2.30 3.81 -2.79
N LEU A 140 -3.35 4.05 -3.57
CA LEU A 140 -4.39 3.09 -3.87
C LEU A 140 -4.28 2.75 -5.35
N VAL A 141 -3.91 1.51 -5.66
CA VAL A 141 -3.98 0.96 -7.01
C VAL A 141 -5.11 -0.05 -7.01
N VAL A 142 -6.17 0.26 -7.74
CA VAL A 142 -7.34 -0.62 -7.84
C VAL A 142 -7.68 -0.93 -9.29
N GLN A 143 -8.24 -2.13 -9.53
CA GLN A 143 -8.74 -2.50 -10.85
C GLN A 143 -10.11 -1.87 -11.09
N ASN A 144 -11.00 -1.99 -10.10
CA ASN A 144 -12.33 -1.37 -10.11
C ASN A 144 -12.28 -0.03 -9.36
N PRO A 145 -13.08 0.98 -9.73
CA PRO A 145 -13.08 2.31 -9.10
C PRO A 145 -13.74 2.34 -7.72
N ASN A 146 -13.71 1.22 -6.99
CA ASN A 146 -14.25 1.11 -5.64
C ASN A 146 -13.12 1.39 -4.63
N LEU A 147 -13.08 2.65 -4.21
CA LEU A 147 -12.14 3.16 -3.23
C LEU A 147 -12.66 2.95 -1.79
N PRO A 148 -11.77 3.00 -0.78
CA PRO A 148 -12.20 3.00 0.61
C PRO A 148 -12.94 4.28 0.97
N THR A 149 -13.86 4.18 1.92
CA THR A 149 -14.49 5.34 2.54
C THR A 149 -13.51 5.98 3.53
N VAL A 150 -13.25 7.27 3.37
CA VAL A 150 -12.40 8.05 4.29
C VAL A 150 -13.27 9.02 5.08
N GLU A 151 -13.38 8.80 6.38
CA GLU A 151 -14.15 9.67 7.27
C GLU A 151 -13.41 10.99 7.54
N LYS A 152 -14.18 12.03 7.89
CA LYS A 152 -13.60 13.30 8.35
C LYS A 152 -12.77 13.05 9.62
N GLY A 153 -11.55 13.59 9.64
CA GLY A 153 -10.59 13.41 10.75
C GLY A 153 -9.67 12.20 10.61
N ALA A 154 -9.86 11.36 9.59
CA ALA A 154 -8.87 10.38 9.17
C ALA A 154 -7.66 11.04 8.49
N LEU A 155 -6.50 10.39 8.54
CA LEU A 155 -5.30 10.80 7.79
C LEU A 155 -4.93 12.29 7.99
N PRO A 156 -4.81 12.79 9.24
CA PRO A 156 -4.72 14.23 9.53
C PRO A 156 -3.44 14.90 9.03
N HIS A 157 -2.43 14.14 8.59
CA HIS A 157 -1.15 14.65 8.09
C HIS A 157 -0.84 14.20 6.66
N LEU A 158 -1.88 13.84 5.89
CA LEU A 158 -1.73 13.38 4.52
C LEU A 158 -1.18 14.50 3.62
N LEU A 159 -0.04 14.24 2.99
CA LEU A 159 0.60 15.15 2.03
C LEU A 159 0.37 14.71 0.58
N SER A 160 0.32 13.41 0.34
CA SER A 160 0.29 12.81 -1.00
C SER A 160 -0.77 11.72 -1.08
N LEU A 161 -1.77 11.93 -1.93
CA LEU A 161 -2.79 10.94 -2.26
C LEU A 161 -2.59 10.43 -3.69
N GLN A 162 -2.50 9.11 -3.89
CA GLN A 162 -2.37 8.53 -5.22
C GLN A 162 -3.54 7.58 -5.49
N LEU A 163 -4.37 7.92 -6.48
CA LEU A 163 -5.55 7.17 -6.90
C LEU A 163 -5.29 6.62 -8.30
N LEU A 164 -4.86 5.37 -8.35
CA LEU A 164 -4.29 4.74 -9.54
C LEU A 164 -5.26 3.70 -10.09
N CYS A 165 -6.33 4.19 -10.71
CA CYS A 165 -7.37 3.42 -11.38
C CYS A 165 -7.74 4.14 -12.68
N LYS A 166 -7.65 3.45 -13.83
CA LYS A 166 -8.01 4.03 -15.14
C LYS A 166 -9.51 4.32 -15.25
N ASP A 167 -10.34 3.56 -14.53
CA ASP A 167 -11.80 3.62 -14.60
C ASP A 167 -12.40 4.53 -13.51
N LEU A 168 -11.58 5.40 -12.91
CA LEU A 168 -12.00 6.38 -11.91
C LEU A 168 -13.01 7.37 -12.53
N VAL A 169 -14.10 7.64 -11.81
CA VAL A 169 -15.15 8.58 -12.25
C VAL A 169 -15.35 9.66 -11.20
N GLY A 170 -15.29 10.92 -11.65
CA GLY A 170 -15.43 12.10 -10.78
C GLY A 170 -14.49 12.04 -9.57
N LEU A 171 -15.01 12.34 -8.38
CA LEU A 171 -14.24 12.27 -7.13
C LEU A 171 -14.26 10.90 -6.46
N SER A 172 -15.11 9.97 -6.90
CA SER A 172 -15.24 8.64 -6.30
C SER A 172 -15.37 8.68 -4.77
N GLU A 173 -16.23 9.60 -4.30
CA GLU A 173 -16.51 9.88 -2.87
C GLU A 173 -15.32 10.38 -2.02
N ILE A 174 -14.15 10.60 -2.62
CA ILE A 174 -13.00 11.16 -1.94
C ILE A 174 -13.21 12.65 -1.70
N LYS A 175 -13.03 13.06 -0.44
CA LYS A 175 -13.20 14.43 0.04
C LYS A 175 -11.86 15.02 0.42
N ILE A 176 -11.17 15.61 -0.54
CA ILE A 176 -9.84 16.21 -0.29
C ILE A 176 -9.89 17.41 0.64
N GLU A 177 -11.04 18.05 0.79
CA GLU A 177 -11.27 19.12 1.76
C GLU A 177 -11.17 18.66 3.23
N TYR A 178 -11.09 17.35 3.50
CA TYR A 178 -10.82 16.82 4.83
C TYR A 178 -9.32 16.80 5.19
N HIS A 179 -8.43 17.09 4.25
CA HIS A 179 -6.98 16.89 4.41
C HIS A 179 -6.21 18.22 4.32
N ASP A 180 -6.18 18.94 5.43
CA ASP A 180 -5.62 20.30 5.54
C ASP A 180 -4.15 20.46 5.14
N TYR A 181 -3.39 19.36 5.01
CA TYR A 181 -1.97 19.37 4.63
C TYR A 181 -1.72 18.80 3.24
N LEU A 182 -2.76 18.51 2.45
CA LEU A 182 -2.60 17.86 1.15
C LEU A 182 -1.83 18.77 0.18
N GLU A 183 -0.74 18.23 -0.38
CA GLU A 183 0.16 18.92 -1.31
C GLU A 183 0.02 18.38 -2.75
N GLU A 184 -0.30 17.09 -2.91
CA GLU A 184 -0.43 16.47 -4.22
C GLU A 184 -1.51 15.38 -4.27
N VAL A 185 -2.17 15.30 -5.42
CA VAL A 185 -3.03 14.19 -5.83
C VAL A 185 -2.47 13.62 -7.13
N ALA A 186 -2.15 12.33 -7.15
CA ALA A 186 -1.70 11.65 -8.36
C ALA A 186 -2.80 10.73 -8.92
N LEU A 187 -3.13 10.90 -10.19
CA LEU A 187 -4.13 10.10 -10.91
C LEU A 187 -3.47 9.14 -11.91
N ASP A 188 -4.15 8.07 -12.26
CA ASP A 188 -3.77 7.25 -13.41
C ASP A 188 -3.91 8.08 -14.70
N SER A 189 -2.91 8.04 -15.58
CA SER A 189 -2.90 8.83 -16.81
C SER A 189 -3.94 8.37 -17.83
N MET A 190 -4.58 7.22 -17.61
CA MET A 190 -5.67 6.72 -18.46
C MET A 190 -7.06 7.15 -17.98
N VAL A 191 -7.17 7.92 -16.89
CA VAL A 191 -8.45 8.49 -16.43
C VAL A 191 -8.99 9.45 -17.48
N ASN A 192 -10.32 9.47 -17.64
CA ASN A 192 -10.99 10.35 -18.61
C ASN A 192 -10.78 11.85 -18.30
N ILE A 193 -10.79 12.68 -19.34
CA ILE A 193 -10.52 14.13 -19.23
C ILE A 193 -11.52 14.84 -18.30
N GLU A 194 -12.80 14.49 -18.35
CA GLU A 194 -13.83 15.09 -17.47
C GLU A 194 -13.50 14.89 -15.98
N THR A 195 -13.07 13.68 -15.62
CA THR A 195 -12.65 13.36 -14.25
C THR A 195 -11.39 14.14 -13.89
N ILE A 196 -10.42 14.26 -14.80
CA ILE A 196 -9.23 15.09 -14.58
C ILE A 196 -9.62 16.54 -14.30
N GLU A 197 -10.52 17.13 -15.08
CA GLU A 197 -10.99 18.50 -14.90
C GLU A 197 -11.72 18.69 -13.55
N ILE A 198 -12.53 17.70 -13.14
CA ILE A 198 -13.18 17.70 -11.81
C ILE A 198 -12.11 17.76 -10.70
N TRP A 199 -11.08 16.91 -10.76
CA TRP A 199 -9.98 16.90 -9.79
C TRP A 199 -9.18 18.20 -9.79
N GLU A 200 -8.88 18.75 -10.96
CA GLU A 200 -8.20 20.04 -11.09
C GLU A 200 -9.02 21.19 -10.50
N ASN A 201 -10.33 21.17 -10.67
CA ASN A 201 -11.23 22.18 -10.12
C ASN A 201 -11.35 22.08 -8.59
N GLU A 202 -11.48 20.87 -8.04
CA GLU A 202 -11.47 20.69 -6.59
C GLU A 202 -10.13 21.05 -5.97
N ALA A 203 -9.01 20.67 -6.60
CA ALA A 203 -7.69 21.09 -6.18
C ALA A 203 -7.57 22.63 -6.15
N LYS A 204 -8.12 23.35 -7.12
CA LYS A 204 -8.10 24.83 -7.12
C LYS A 204 -8.92 25.46 -5.99
N LYS A 205 -9.97 24.79 -5.50
CA LYS A 205 -10.80 25.26 -4.38
C LYS A 205 -10.16 24.98 -3.02
N HIS A 206 -9.35 23.93 -2.93
CA HIS A 206 -8.68 23.55 -1.70
C HIS A 206 -7.70 24.65 -1.21
N PRO A 207 -7.64 24.96 0.10
CA PRO A 207 -6.78 26.02 0.64
C PRO A 207 -5.30 25.92 0.22
N ASN A 208 -4.73 24.71 0.21
CA ASN A 208 -3.34 24.48 -0.18
C ASN A 208 -3.10 24.30 -1.68
N ARG A 209 -4.16 24.27 -2.49
CA ARG A 209 -4.07 24.07 -3.95
C ARG A 209 -3.17 22.90 -4.35
N PRO A 210 -3.47 21.65 -3.94
CA PRO A 210 -2.61 20.51 -4.19
C PRO A 210 -2.39 20.31 -5.70
N LYS A 211 -1.19 19.87 -6.08
CA LYS A 211 -0.86 19.61 -7.48
C LYS A 211 -1.56 18.33 -7.94
N VAL A 212 -2.24 18.41 -9.09
CA VAL A 212 -2.73 17.21 -9.78
C VAL A 212 -1.61 16.67 -10.67
N LEU A 213 -1.17 15.45 -10.39
CA LEU A 213 -0.08 14.74 -11.06
C LEU A 213 -0.60 13.50 -11.78
N PHE A 214 0.14 13.03 -12.78
CA PHE A 214 -0.27 11.88 -13.58
C PHE A 214 0.75 10.75 -13.53
N ARG A 215 0.25 9.52 -13.50
CA ARG A 215 1.06 8.31 -13.36
C ARG A 215 0.66 7.31 -14.44
N LYS A 216 1.63 6.87 -15.24
CA LYS A 216 1.44 5.85 -16.28
C LYS A 216 1.92 4.49 -15.80
N ARG A 217 1.13 3.43 -16.04
CA ARG A 217 1.58 2.05 -15.80
C ARG A 217 2.75 1.69 -16.72
N VAL A 218 3.80 1.10 -16.15
CA VAL A 218 5.05 0.76 -16.87
C VAL A 218 5.05 -0.67 -17.42
N ASP A 219 4.24 -1.58 -16.85
CA ASP A 219 4.19 -2.99 -17.24
C ASP A 219 2.72 -3.48 -17.31
N PRO A 220 2.11 -3.58 -18.51
CA PRO A 220 0.72 -4.03 -18.66
C PRO A 220 0.55 -5.56 -18.65
N THR A 221 1.63 -6.33 -18.69
CA THR A 221 1.61 -7.78 -18.98
C THR A 221 1.29 -8.69 -17.79
N ASP A 222 1.24 -8.17 -16.56
CA ASP A 222 0.79 -8.93 -15.40
C ASP A 222 -0.17 -8.08 -14.55
N ALA A 223 -1.47 -8.34 -14.69
CA ALA A 223 -2.54 -7.76 -13.85
C ALA A 223 -2.40 -8.10 -12.35
N GLN A 224 -1.43 -8.96 -11.99
CA GLN A 224 -1.11 -9.41 -10.64
C GLN A 224 0.32 -9.03 -10.18
N SER A 225 1.08 -8.27 -10.99
CA SER A 225 2.40 -7.77 -10.57
C SER A 225 2.24 -6.52 -9.69
N THR A 226 3.25 -6.23 -8.87
CA THR A 226 3.37 -4.93 -8.17
C THR A 226 3.28 -3.82 -9.20
N ALA A 227 2.10 -3.21 -9.38
CA ALA A 227 1.88 -2.22 -10.42
C ALA A 227 2.90 -1.10 -10.27
N LYS A 228 3.81 -1.02 -11.26
CA LYS A 228 4.82 0.01 -11.37
C LYS A 228 4.23 1.16 -12.16
N TYR A 229 4.35 2.35 -11.59
CA TYR A 229 3.87 3.58 -12.16
C TYR A 229 5.04 4.54 -12.29
N ALA A 230 5.14 5.19 -13.45
CA ALA A 230 6.08 6.27 -13.71
C ALA A 230 5.32 7.61 -13.75
N ALA A 231 6.00 8.71 -13.42
CA ALA A 231 5.44 10.04 -13.66
C ALA A 231 5.26 10.25 -15.17
N THR A 232 4.19 10.95 -15.54
CA THR A 232 3.92 11.34 -16.92
C THR A 232 3.28 12.72 -16.94
N GLU A 233 3.28 13.35 -18.10
CA GLU A 233 2.58 14.61 -18.34
C GLU A 233 1.06 14.42 -18.31
N ARG A 234 0.35 15.55 -18.20
CA ARG A 234 -1.12 15.58 -18.28
C ARG A 234 -1.57 14.97 -19.61
N PRO A 235 -2.51 14.01 -19.59
CA PRO A 235 -3.10 13.49 -20.82
C PRO A 235 -3.73 14.60 -21.65
N VAL A 236 -3.49 14.57 -22.96
CA VAL A 236 -4.10 15.49 -23.92
C VAL A 236 -5.35 14.81 -24.49
N PRO A 237 -6.46 15.53 -24.75
CA PRO A 237 -7.60 14.96 -25.45
C PRO A 237 -7.15 14.35 -26.79
N GLU A 238 -7.56 13.11 -27.09
CA GLU A 238 -7.36 12.58 -28.44
C GLU A 238 -8.16 13.47 -29.41
N THR A 239 -7.46 14.15 -30.30
CA THR A 239 -8.08 14.88 -31.40
C THR A 239 -8.70 13.86 -32.35
N GLY A 240 -10.01 13.68 -32.26
CA GLY A 240 -10.82 12.97 -33.25
C GLY A 240 -11.05 13.80 -34.51
#